data_AF-A0A919Y4W8-F1
#
_entry.id   AF-A0A919Y4W8-F1
#
_cell.length_a   1.000
_cell.length_b   1.000
_cell.length_c   1.000
_cell.angle_alpha   90.00
_cell.angle_beta   90.00
_cell.angle_gamma   90.00
#
_symmetry.space_group_name_H-M   'P 1'
#
loop_
_entity.id
_entity.type
_entity.pdbx_description
1 polymer ?
#
loop_
_entity_poly.entity_id
_entity_poly.type
_entity_poly.pdbx_seq_one_letter_code
_entity_poly.pdbx_strand_id
1 'polypeptide(L)'
;MKFRWTSVAWSIVYLLLLLSLATPLTVVTTFFLIVPVVVLYATLSFRGLALHLVPVWLIAALIFGPAILLQAVYFLIPAVIMGHLYKKRTSALKVLFIGTGSITALFLLLLLITTIWFDFNLAVMIEEMLNLAMAPLQNMTDTSLAGGAVWTPELSQQLSVFTVRMIPFTIIVCSLVLASLTHAIVRPTLASMGHIVPKLPPLRDWRFPRSLIWYYLVGLILQLFSGSSIPNTFIGTILLNMMPLLQFLFLIQSASLFFFLAYHKKWNPAIPVLLVIAALFLAPLRIAGMLDIAFPLREKLTRPK
;
A
#
# COMPACT_ATOMS: atom_id res chain seq x y z
N MET A 1 7.91 -33.47 -15.30
CA MET A 1 7.40 -32.08 -15.18
C MET A 1 7.18 -31.54 -16.58
N LYS A 2 5.99 -31.06 -16.96
CA LYS A 2 5.82 -30.36 -18.25
C LYS A 2 6.42 -28.96 -18.08
N PHE A 3 7.62 -28.74 -18.63
CA PHE A 3 8.28 -27.44 -18.67
C PHE A 3 7.38 -26.46 -19.41
N ARG A 4 6.77 -25.51 -18.69
CA ARG A 4 5.97 -24.45 -19.31
C ARG A 4 6.86 -23.24 -19.47
N TRP A 5 7.09 -22.81 -20.72
CA TRP A 5 7.85 -21.59 -21.06
C TRP A 5 7.43 -20.37 -20.23
N THR A 6 6.16 -20.30 -19.86
CA THR A 6 5.62 -19.24 -19.00
C THR A 6 6.27 -19.20 -17.62
N SER A 7 6.60 -20.33 -16.99
CA SER A 7 7.27 -20.37 -15.68
C SER A 7 8.71 -19.86 -15.76
N VAL A 8 9.43 -20.17 -16.84
CA VAL A 8 10.77 -19.63 -17.07
C VAL A 8 10.71 -18.12 -17.27
N ALA A 9 9.76 -17.63 -18.07
CA ALA A 9 9.56 -16.20 -18.29
C ALA A 9 9.32 -15.44 -16.97
N TRP A 10 8.46 -15.96 -16.08
CA TRP A 10 8.23 -15.34 -14.77
C TRP A 10 9.45 -15.37 -13.84
N SER A 11 10.34 -16.36 -14.01
CA SER A 11 11.60 -16.41 -13.27
C SER A 11 12.58 -15.35 -13.76
N ILE A 12 12.63 -15.13 -15.07
CA ILE A 12 13.43 -14.05 -15.68
C ILE A 12 12.89 -12.69 -15.25
N VAL A 13 11.57 -12.49 -15.28
CA VAL A 13 10.93 -11.25 -14.77
C VAL A 13 11.29 -11.03 -13.29
N TYR A 14 11.24 -12.08 -12.46
CA TYR A 14 11.64 -11.96 -11.06
C TYR A 14 13.11 -11.58 -10.89
N LEU A 15 14.01 -12.19 -11.67
CA LEU A 15 15.43 -11.84 -11.67
C LEU A 15 15.61 -10.37 -12.05
N LEU A 16 15.02 -9.91 -13.16
CA LEU A 16 15.13 -8.52 -13.61
C LEU A 16 14.63 -7.53 -12.55
N LEU A 17 13.52 -7.85 -11.89
CA LEU A 17 13.00 -7.05 -10.79
C LEU A 17 13.94 -7.04 -9.58
N LEU A 18 14.56 -8.17 -9.21
CA LEU A 18 15.58 -8.16 -8.17
C LEU A 18 16.79 -7.31 -8.57
N LEU A 19 17.22 -7.37 -9.82
CA LEU A 19 18.36 -6.60 -10.29
C LEU A 19 18.05 -5.09 -10.34
N SER A 20 16.81 -4.70 -10.62
CA SER A 20 16.42 -3.29 -10.67
C SER A 20 16.32 -2.62 -9.28
N LEU A 21 16.35 -3.39 -8.18
CA LEU A 21 16.37 -2.85 -6.82
C LEU A 21 17.62 -2.00 -6.52
N ALA A 22 18.72 -2.26 -7.23
CA ALA A 22 19.97 -1.49 -7.10
C ALA A 22 19.98 -0.20 -7.95
N THR A 23 18.90 0.08 -8.68
CA THR A 23 18.79 1.26 -9.53
C THR A 23 17.84 2.29 -8.90
N PRO A 24 17.78 3.54 -9.41
CA PRO A 24 16.78 4.52 -8.98
C PRO A 24 15.31 4.05 -9.16
N LEU A 25 15.08 2.96 -9.92
CA LEU A 25 13.76 2.36 -10.11
C LEU A 25 13.30 1.51 -8.90
N THR A 26 14.05 1.47 -7.79
CA THR A 26 13.75 0.62 -6.62
C THR A 26 12.33 0.79 -6.06
N VAL A 27 11.84 2.03 -6.01
CA VAL A 27 10.49 2.34 -5.52
C VAL A 27 9.44 1.68 -6.40
N VAL A 28 9.55 1.85 -7.72
CA VAL A 28 8.63 1.24 -8.70
C VAL A 28 8.74 -0.27 -8.67
N THR A 29 9.97 -0.79 -8.65
CA THR A 29 10.29 -2.22 -8.61
C THR A 29 9.62 -2.94 -7.45
N THR A 30 9.67 -2.34 -6.26
CA THR A 30 9.08 -2.88 -5.03
C THR A 30 7.59 -3.18 -5.18
N PHE A 31 6.86 -2.38 -5.97
CA PHE A 31 5.44 -2.60 -6.22
C PHE A 31 5.13 -3.88 -7.02
N PHE A 32 6.09 -4.40 -7.78
CA PHE A 32 5.90 -5.56 -8.64
C PHE A 32 6.60 -6.82 -8.15
N LEU A 33 7.49 -6.74 -7.15
CA LEU A 33 8.36 -7.85 -6.76
C LEU A 33 7.60 -9.11 -6.29
N ILE A 34 6.42 -8.92 -5.69
CA ILE A 34 5.56 -10.01 -5.20
C ILE A 34 4.93 -10.80 -6.37
N VAL A 35 4.59 -10.11 -7.46
CA VAL A 35 3.81 -10.66 -8.59
C VAL A 35 4.41 -11.94 -9.18
N PRO A 36 5.67 -11.97 -9.66
CA PRO A 36 6.20 -13.16 -10.32
C PRO A 36 6.23 -14.37 -9.37
N VAL A 37 6.56 -14.15 -8.10
CA VAL A 37 6.62 -15.21 -7.10
C VAL A 37 5.22 -15.77 -6.80
N VAL A 38 4.19 -14.92 -6.74
CA VAL A 38 2.79 -15.38 -6.60
C VAL A 38 2.39 -16.24 -7.79
N VAL A 39 2.69 -15.82 -9.02
CA VAL A 39 2.34 -16.57 -10.24
C VAL A 39 3.05 -17.92 -10.27
N LEU A 40 4.36 -17.94 -9.99
CA LEU A 40 5.15 -19.17 -9.90
C LEU A 40 4.60 -20.10 -8.82
N TYR A 41 4.33 -19.58 -7.62
CA TYR A 41 3.78 -20.39 -6.54
C TYR A 41 2.40 -20.93 -6.91
N ALA A 42 1.51 -20.11 -7.48
CA ALA A 42 0.15 -20.52 -7.81
C ALA A 42 0.09 -21.60 -8.90
N THR A 43 1.09 -21.66 -9.78
CA THR A 43 1.13 -22.57 -10.94
C THR A 43 2.01 -23.81 -10.74
N LEU A 44 2.97 -23.77 -9.82
CA LEU A 44 3.95 -24.85 -9.60
C LEU A 44 3.76 -25.55 -8.25
N SER A 45 4.36 -26.72 -8.07
CA SER A 45 4.54 -27.32 -6.73
C SER A 45 5.61 -26.55 -5.94
N PHE A 46 5.68 -26.75 -4.63
CA PHE A 46 6.72 -26.10 -3.81
C PHE A 46 8.15 -26.45 -4.28
N ARG A 47 8.38 -27.72 -4.68
CA ARG A 47 9.65 -28.15 -5.29
C ARG A 47 9.90 -27.43 -6.62
N GLY A 48 8.87 -27.29 -7.45
CA GLY A 48 8.96 -26.55 -8.71
C GLY A 48 9.30 -25.08 -8.50
N LEU A 49 8.69 -24.41 -7.51
CA LEU A 49 9.03 -23.05 -7.13
C LEU A 49 10.51 -22.94 -6.76
N ALA A 50 11.02 -23.81 -5.89
CA ALA A 50 12.41 -23.79 -5.45
C ALA A 50 13.39 -23.92 -6.63
N LEU A 51 13.10 -24.79 -7.60
CA LEU A 51 13.90 -24.93 -8.83
C LEU A 51 14.00 -23.64 -9.66
N HIS A 52 13.01 -22.75 -9.56
CA HIS A 52 13.01 -21.46 -10.24
C HIS A 52 13.61 -20.33 -9.38
N LEU A 53 13.34 -20.33 -8.07
CA LEU A 53 13.83 -19.26 -7.18
C LEU A 53 15.31 -19.39 -6.83
N VAL A 54 15.81 -20.61 -6.59
CA VAL A 54 17.19 -20.82 -6.16
C VAL A 54 18.20 -20.28 -7.19
N PRO A 55 18.11 -20.58 -8.50
CA PRO A 55 19.03 -20.01 -9.47
C PRO A 55 18.93 -18.48 -9.53
N VAL A 56 17.72 -17.92 -9.47
CA VAL A 56 17.50 -16.46 -9.47
C VAL A 56 18.18 -15.80 -8.27
N TRP A 57 18.03 -16.39 -7.09
CA TRP A 57 18.65 -15.90 -5.86
C TRP A 57 20.17 -16.02 -5.88
N LEU A 58 20.72 -17.12 -6.39
CA LEU A 58 22.16 -17.29 -6.54
C LEU A 58 22.76 -16.24 -7.46
N ILE A 59 22.13 -16.00 -8.62
CA ILE A 59 22.57 -14.96 -9.57
C ILE A 59 22.51 -13.57 -8.92
N ALA A 60 21.39 -13.23 -8.26
CA ALA A 60 21.24 -11.94 -7.61
C ALA A 60 22.29 -11.75 -6.49
N ALA A 61 22.55 -12.78 -5.69
CA ALA A 61 23.53 -12.74 -4.61
C ALA A 61 24.97 -12.66 -5.12
N LEU A 62 25.28 -13.25 -6.27
CA LEU A 62 26.59 -13.13 -6.90
C LEU A 62 26.87 -11.69 -7.38
N ILE A 63 25.83 -10.98 -7.84
CA ILE A 63 25.95 -9.62 -8.39
C ILE A 63 25.95 -8.55 -7.29
N PHE A 64 25.02 -8.64 -6.33
CA PHE A 64 24.80 -7.61 -5.30
C PHE A 64 25.24 -8.02 -3.89
N GLY A 65 25.80 -9.22 -3.74
CA GLY A 65 26.13 -9.80 -2.44
C GLY A 65 24.92 -10.43 -1.74
N PRO A 66 25.15 -11.13 -0.61
CA PRO A 66 24.14 -11.95 0.05
C PRO A 66 22.99 -11.14 0.67
N ALA A 67 23.17 -9.83 0.93
CA ALA A 67 22.15 -8.99 1.55
C ALA A 67 20.86 -8.88 0.72
N ILE A 68 20.92 -9.02 -0.61
CA ILE A 68 19.75 -9.02 -1.49
C ILE A 68 18.77 -10.16 -1.15
N LEU A 69 19.28 -11.26 -0.58
CA LEU A 69 18.47 -12.41 -0.19
C LEU A 69 17.51 -12.07 0.95
N LEU A 70 17.87 -11.15 1.84
CA LEU A 70 16.98 -10.69 2.90
C LEU A 70 15.73 -10.02 2.32
N GLN A 71 15.91 -9.18 1.30
CA GLN A 71 14.79 -8.56 0.57
C GLN A 71 13.99 -9.62 -0.19
N ALA A 72 14.67 -10.54 -0.88
CA ALA A 72 14.00 -11.61 -1.62
C ALA A 72 13.12 -12.50 -0.71
N VAL A 73 13.62 -12.85 0.48
CA VAL A 73 12.87 -13.61 1.51
C VAL A 73 11.68 -12.81 2.04
N TYR A 74 11.85 -11.50 2.28
CA TYR A 74 10.74 -10.64 2.69
C TYR A 74 9.56 -10.70 1.70
N PHE A 75 9.81 -10.60 0.40
CA PHE A 75 8.73 -10.66 -0.59
C PHE A 75 8.22 -12.08 -0.87
N LEU A 76 9.02 -13.12 -0.60
CA LEU A 76 8.62 -14.51 -0.78
C LEU A 76 7.42 -14.90 0.10
N ILE A 77 7.44 -14.52 1.38
CA ILE A 77 6.42 -14.92 2.37
C ILE A 77 5.01 -14.47 1.96
N PRO A 78 4.71 -13.17 1.73
CA PRO A 78 3.39 -12.74 1.28
C PRO A 78 3.03 -13.32 -0.09
N ALA A 79 4.02 -13.52 -0.97
CA ALA A 79 3.78 -14.12 -2.28
C ALA A 79 3.30 -15.57 -2.19
N VAL A 80 3.91 -16.37 -1.31
CA VAL A 80 3.49 -17.75 -1.03
C VAL A 80 2.08 -17.78 -0.41
N ILE A 81 1.81 -16.90 0.55
CA ILE A 81 0.50 -16.81 1.20
C ILE A 81 -0.59 -16.49 0.17
N MET A 82 -0.42 -15.41 -0.62
CA MET A 82 -1.39 -15.05 -1.65
C MET A 82 -1.51 -16.14 -2.73
N GLY A 83 -0.39 -16.68 -3.20
CA GLY A 83 -0.35 -17.78 -4.17
C GLY A 83 -1.11 -19.03 -3.70
N HIS A 84 -1.01 -19.36 -2.41
CA HIS A 84 -1.75 -20.47 -1.80
C HIS A 84 -3.25 -20.21 -1.75
N LEU A 85 -3.66 -18.99 -1.43
CA LEU A 85 -5.07 -18.61 -1.44
C LEU A 85 -5.67 -18.67 -2.84
N TYR A 86 -4.89 -18.30 -3.87
CA TYR A 86 -5.29 -18.46 -5.27
C TYR A 86 -5.45 -19.92 -5.67
N LYS A 87 -4.53 -20.82 -5.27
CA LYS A 87 -4.69 -22.27 -5.48
C LYS A 87 -5.98 -22.81 -4.86
N LYS A 88 -6.31 -22.32 -3.67
CA LYS A 88 -7.56 -22.65 -2.96
C LYS A 88 -8.80 -21.96 -3.50
N ARG A 89 -8.69 -21.16 -4.57
CA ARG A 89 -9.79 -20.38 -5.18
C ARG A 89 -10.52 -19.51 -4.15
N THR A 90 -9.77 -18.97 -3.20
CA THR A 90 -10.31 -18.12 -2.13
C THR A 90 -10.88 -16.82 -2.71
N SER A 91 -11.94 -16.29 -2.10
CA SER A 91 -12.55 -15.03 -2.56
C SER A 91 -11.54 -13.88 -2.62
N ALA A 92 -11.68 -13.02 -3.62
CA ALA A 92 -10.71 -11.97 -3.90
C ALA A 92 -10.51 -11.00 -2.72
N LEU A 93 -11.58 -10.63 -2.02
CA LEU A 93 -11.50 -9.80 -0.82
C LEU A 93 -10.65 -10.47 0.28
N LYS A 94 -10.85 -11.78 0.50
CA LYS A 94 -10.07 -12.51 1.52
C LYS A 94 -8.60 -12.64 1.11
N VAL A 95 -8.29 -12.76 -0.18
CA VAL A 95 -6.91 -12.69 -0.69
C VAL A 95 -6.29 -11.33 -0.40
N LEU A 96 -7.01 -10.23 -0.66
CA LEU A 96 -6.52 -8.88 -0.38
C LEU A 96 -6.28 -8.65 1.11
N PHE A 97 -7.23 -9.00 1.98
CA PHE A 97 -7.09 -8.80 3.43
C PHE A 97 -5.95 -9.62 4.03
N ILE A 98 -5.85 -10.90 3.66
CA ILE A 98 -4.76 -11.75 4.16
C ILE A 98 -3.41 -11.31 3.57
N GLY A 99 -3.37 -10.94 2.29
CA GLY A 99 -2.17 -10.39 1.65
C GLY A 99 -1.69 -9.12 2.35
N THR A 100 -2.59 -8.14 2.53
CA THR A 100 -2.32 -6.90 3.27
C THR A 100 -1.81 -7.20 4.67
N GLY A 101 -2.52 -8.05 5.41
CA GLY A 101 -2.13 -8.44 6.77
C GLY A 101 -0.76 -9.12 6.82
N SER A 102 -0.43 -9.98 5.86
CA SER A 102 0.87 -10.65 5.79
C SER A 102 2.03 -9.69 5.51
N ILE A 103 1.84 -8.72 4.60
CA ILE A 103 2.85 -7.71 4.29
C ILE A 103 3.05 -6.80 5.50
N THR A 104 1.96 -6.30 6.10
CA THR A 104 2.02 -5.47 7.31
C THR A 104 2.71 -6.19 8.46
N ALA A 105 2.30 -7.43 8.76
CA ALA A 105 2.86 -8.20 9.87
C ALA A 105 4.35 -8.46 9.66
N LEU A 106 4.77 -8.78 8.42
CA LEU A 106 6.16 -9.03 8.11
C LEU A 106 7.01 -7.76 8.19
N PHE A 107 6.48 -6.60 7.77
CA PHE A 107 7.16 -5.32 7.94
C PHE A 107 7.35 -4.99 9.42
N LEU A 108 6.31 -5.15 10.24
CA LEU A 108 6.39 -4.92 11.68
C LEU A 108 7.37 -5.88 12.36
N LEU A 109 7.40 -7.15 11.94
CA LEU A 109 8.36 -8.13 12.43
C LEU A 109 9.79 -7.73 12.06
N LEU A 110 10.02 -7.29 10.82
CA LEU A 110 11.34 -6.83 10.38
C LEU A 110 11.78 -5.62 11.21
N LEU A 111 10.89 -4.63 11.40
CA LEU A 111 11.17 -3.45 12.21
C LEU A 111 11.49 -3.81 13.66
N LEU A 112 10.76 -4.77 14.24
CA LEU A 112 11.01 -5.27 15.59
C LEU A 112 12.38 -5.95 15.70
N ILE A 113 12.72 -6.81 14.75
CA ILE A 113 14.01 -7.51 14.71
C ILE A 113 15.16 -6.50 14.57
N THR A 114 15.07 -5.55 13.64
CA THR A 114 16.13 -4.56 13.44
C THR A 114 16.30 -3.67 14.67
N THR A 115 15.21 -3.24 15.30
CA THR A 115 15.27 -2.39 16.49
C THR A 115 15.92 -3.10 17.68
N ILE A 116 15.57 -4.37 17.94
CA ILE A 116 16.05 -5.10 19.12
C ILE A 116 17.45 -5.68 18.92
N TRP A 117 17.75 -6.20 17.74
CA TRP A 117 18.97 -6.99 17.50
C TRP A 117 20.10 -6.19 16.87
N PHE A 118 19.80 -5.04 16.25
CA PHE A 118 20.77 -4.24 15.52
C PHE A 118 20.81 -2.78 16.00
N ASP A 119 20.16 -2.48 17.13
CA ASP A 119 20.02 -1.13 17.70
C ASP A 119 19.54 -0.09 16.67
N PHE A 120 18.74 -0.55 15.70
CA PHE A 120 18.28 0.29 14.60
C PHE A 120 17.20 1.27 15.08
N ASN A 121 17.49 2.56 15.01
CA ASN A 121 16.52 3.60 15.31
C ASN A 121 16.00 4.26 14.03
N LEU A 122 14.75 3.95 13.69
CA LEU A 122 14.13 4.46 12.47
C LEU A 122 13.94 5.99 12.48
N ALA A 123 13.78 6.61 13.66
CA ALA A 123 13.66 8.07 13.77
C ALA A 123 14.97 8.75 13.39
N VAL A 124 16.10 8.23 13.90
CA VAL A 124 17.44 8.73 13.57
C VAL A 124 17.72 8.56 12.09
N MET A 125 17.42 7.39 11.51
CA MET A 125 17.59 7.16 10.07
C MET A 125 16.79 8.17 9.23
N ILE A 126 15.51 8.41 9.58
CA ILE A 126 14.67 9.39 8.85
C ILE A 126 15.24 10.81 9.01
N GLU A 127 15.67 11.19 10.21
CA GLU A 127 16.28 12.50 10.47
C GLU A 127 17.54 12.72 9.62
N GLU A 128 18.44 11.73 9.58
CA GLU A 128 19.62 11.75 8.72
C GLU A 128 19.23 11.90 7.24
N MET A 129 18.24 11.14 6.77
CA MET A 129 17.76 11.25 5.39
C MET A 129 17.17 12.62 5.07
N LEU A 130 16.39 13.21 5.99
CA LEU A 130 15.83 14.55 5.84
C LEU A 130 16.93 15.61 5.80
N ASN A 131 17.92 15.52 6.69
CA ASN A 131 19.06 16.43 6.71
C ASN A 131 19.88 16.34 5.42
N LEU A 132 20.15 15.13 4.91
CA LEU A 132 20.83 14.93 3.64
C LEU A 132 20.05 15.48 2.45
N ALA A 133 18.72 15.28 2.41
CA ALA A 133 17.87 15.79 1.34
C ALA A 133 17.77 17.32 1.33
N MET A 134 17.87 17.95 2.50
CA MET A 134 17.73 19.40 2.67
C MET A 134 19.06 20.15 2.71
N ALA A 135 20.20 19.47 2.82
CA ALA A 135 21.53 20.07 2.81
C ALA A 135 21.79 21.04 1.62
N PRO A 136 21.35 20.74 0.38
CA PRO A 136 21.49 21.70 -0.73
C PRO A 136 20.70 23.00 -0.52
N LEU A 137 19.56 22.93 0.17
CA LEU A 137 18.68 24.07 0.45
C LEU A 137 19.18 24.91 1.64
N GLN A 138 19.86 24.27 2.61
CA GLN A 138 20.54 24.98 3.70
C GLN A 138 21.66 25.89 3.18
N ASN A 139 22.35 25.49 2.11
CA ASN A 139 23.38 26.30 1.47
C ASN A 139 22.83 27.43 0.58
N MET A 140 21.51 27.51 0.40
CA MET A 140 20.82 28.51 -0.43
C MET A 140 20.10 29.59 0.40
N THR A 141 20.21 29.57 1.74
CA THR A 141 19.51 30.47 2.66
C THR A 141 19.86 31.95 2.51
N ASP A 142 20.90 32.29 1.74
CA ASP A 142 21.26 33.68 1.39
C ASP A 142 20.43 34.25 0.22
N THR A 143 19.57 33.44 -0.41
CA THR A 143 18.69 33.92 -1.49
C THR A 143 17.27 34.18 -0.98
N SER A 144 16.81 35.41 -1.20
CA SER A 144 15.48 35.95 -0.87
C SER A 144 14.28 35.23 -1.50
N LEU A 145 14.51 34.11 -2.21
CA LEU A 145 13.51 33.24 -2.82
C LEU A 145 13.02 32.12 -1.88
N ALA A 146 13.73 31.86 -0.77
CA ALA A 146 13.30 30.90 0.23
C ALA A 146 12.20 31.54 1.11
N GLY A 147 10.94 31.23 0.83
CA GLY A 147 9.75 31.76 1.53
C GLY A 147 9.67 31.43 3.02
N GLY A 148 10.56 31.99 3.84
CA GLY A 148 10.46 32.12 5.30
C GLY A 148 10.74 30.87 6.14
N ALA A 149 10.66 29.67 5.60
CA ALA A 149 10.95 28.44 6.36
C ALA A 149 12.44 28.06 6.23
N VAL A 150 13.26 28.51 7.19
CA VAL A 150 14.65 28.05 7.33
C VAL A 150 14.63 26.61 7.83
N TRP A 151 15.29 25.70 7.11
CA TRP A 151 15.42 24.31 7.54
C TRP A 151 16.41 24.21 8.71
N THR A 152 15.93 23.88 9.90
CA THR A 152 16.75 23.72 11.11
C THR A 152 16.83 22.25 11.54
N PRO A 153 17.88 21.84 12.29
CA PRO A 153 17.96 20.51 12.88
C PRO A 153 16.74 20.16 13.76
N GLU A 154 16.21 21.14 14.51
CA GLU A 154 15.03 20.93 15.36
C GLU A 154 13.78 20.62 14.53
N LEU A 155 13.60 21.27 13.37
CA LEU A 155 12.52 20.96 12.45
C LEU A 155 12.67 19.54 11.88
N SER A 156 13.89 19.14 11.52
CA SER A 156 14.19 17.78 11.04
C SER A 156 13.84 16.72 12.08
N GLN A 157 14.23 16.93 13.34
CA GLN A 157 13.92 16.05 14.45
C GLN A 157 12.40 15.97 14.73
N GLN A 158 11.68 17.09 14.68
CA GLN A 158 10.23 17.09 14.84
C GLN A 158 9.53 16.31 13.72
N LEU A 159 9.98 16.49 12.47
CA LEU A 159 9.46 15.78 11.30
C LEU A 159 9.80 14.29 11.34
N SER A 160 10.99 13.90 11.81
CA SER A 160 11.39 12.49 11.92
C SER A 160 10.53 11.76 12.94
N VAL A 161 10.34 12.34 14.14
CA VAL A 161 9.46 11.79 15.18
C VAL A 161 8.02 11.72 14.69
N PHE A 162 7.52 12.77 14.03
CA PHE A 162 6.17 12.76 13.45
C PHE A 162 6.00 11.65 12.40
N THR A 163 6.97 11.50 11.50
CA THR A 163 6.96 10.48 10.44
C THR A 163 6.95 9.08 11.04
N VAL A 164 7.78 8.83 12.06
CA VAL A 164 7.79 7.54 12.78
C VAL A 164 6.43 7.24 13.40
N ARG A 165 5.77 8.24 13.98
CA ARG A 165 4.44 8.04 14.57
C ARG A 165 3.36 7.72 13.54
N MET A 166 3.54 8.06 12.27
CA MET A 166 2.62 7.74 11.18
C MET A 166 2.89 6.37 10.51
N ILE A 167 3.94 5.66 10.94
CA ILE A 167 4.31 4.35 10.39
C ILE A 167 3.14 3.36 10.36
N PRO A 168 2.33 3.18 11.43
CA PRO A 168 1.24 2.21 11.42
C PRO A 168 0.26 2.43 10.26
N PHE A 169 -0.18 3.67 10.05
CA PHE A 169 -1.04 4.04 8.92
C PHE A 169 -0.34 3.78 7.58
N THR A 170 0.89 4.27 7.43
CA THR A 170 1.64 4.19 6.17
C THR A 170 1.85 2.73 5.75
N ILE A 171 2.28 1.85 6.67
CA ILE A 171 2.47 0.42 6.35
C ILE A 171 1.14 -0.22 5.95
N ILE A 172 0.04 0.05 6.67
CA ILE A 172 -1.26 -0.56 6.35
C ILE A 172 -1.70 -0.15 4.94
N VAL A 173 -1.59 1.13 4.60
CA VAL A 173 -1.98 1.63 3.28
C VAL A 173 -1.04 1.10 2.18
N CYS A 174 0.28 1.16 2.37
CA CYS A 174 1.25 0.63 1.42
C CYS A 174 1.05 -0.87 1.19
N SER A 175 0.81 -1.64 2.25
CA SER A 175 0.53 -3.08 2.17
C SER A 175 -0.75 -3.38 1.40
N LEU A 176 -1.80 -2.57 1.61
CA LEU A 176 -3.05 -2.70 0.87
C LEU A 176 -2.87 -2.38 -0.61
N VAL A 177 -2.11 -1.33 -0.93
CA VAL A 177 -1.77 -0.96 -2.32
C VAL A 177 -0.97 -2.08 -2.98
N LEU A 178 0.06 -2.60 -2.31
CA LEU A 178 0.89 -3.73 -2.80
C LEU A 178 0.06 -4.98 -3.06
N ALA A 179 -0.79 -5.38 -2.10
CA ALA A 179 -1.67 -6.54 -2.25
C ALA A 179 -2.70 -6.32 -3.38
N SER A 180 -3.24 -5.11 -3.51
CA SER A 180 -4.22 -4.75 -4.54
C SER A 180 -3.61 -4.76 -5.94
N LEU A 181 -2.42 -4.17 -6.11
CA LEU A 181 -1.69 -4.19 -7.36
C LEU A 181 -1.27 -5.61 -7.74
N THR A 182 -0.77 -6.38 -6.78
CA THR A 182 -0.46 -7.80 -6.97
C THR A 182 -1.69 -8.55 -7.46
N HIS A 183 -2.84 -8.36 -6.81
CA HIS A 183 -4.09 -9.00 -7.23
C HIS A 183 -4.52 -8.57 -8.64
N ALA A 184 -4.41 -7.27 -8.95
CA ALA A 184 -4.79 -6.71 -10.24
C ALA A 184 -3.98 -7.32 -11.40
N ILE A 185 -2.72 -7.70 -11.16
CA ILE A 185 -1.85 -8.32 -12.18
C ILE A 185 -1.96 -9.84 -12.17
N VAL A 186 -1.82 -10.47 -11.01
CA VAL A 186 -1.82 -11.94 -10.88
C VAL A 186 -3.15 -12.54 -11.35
N ARG A 187 -4.28 -11.92 -11.00
CA ARG A 187 -5.61 -12.47 -11.31
C ARG A 187 -5.82 -12.67 -12.83
N PRO A 188 -5.65 -11.65 -13.70
CA PRO A 188 -5.80 -11.85 -15.13
C PRO A 188 -4.71 -12.77 -15.70
N THR A 189 -3.48 -12.74 -15.19
CA THR A 189 -2.41 -13.66 -15.60
C THR A 189 -2.76 -15.12 -15.34
N LEU A 190 -3.24 -15.44 -14.14
CA LEU A 190 -3.66 -16.81 -13.81
C LEU A 190 -4.90 -17.23 -14.61
N ALA A 191 -5.84 -16.30 -14.83
CA ALA A 191 -7.01 -16.56 -15.66
C ALA A 191 -6.65 -16.87 -17.12
N SER A 192 -5.68 -16.15 -17.71
CA SER A 192 -5.21 -16.44 -19.07
C SER A 192 -4.46 -17.77 -19.19
N MET A 193 -3.92 -18.27 -18.08
CA MET A 193 -3.32 -19.61 -17.97
C MET A 193 -4.35 -20.74 -17.72
N GLY A 194 -5.64 -20.41 -17.68
CA GLY A 194 -6.74 -21.36 -17.47
C GLY A 194 -7.09 -21.64 -16.00
N HIS A 195 -6.54 -20.90 -15.05
CA HIS A 195 -6.89 -21.04 -13.64
C HIS A 195 -8.14 -20.24 -13.28
N ILE A 196 -9.04 -20.85 -12.51
CA ILE A 196 -10.24 -20.17 -11.98
C ILE A 196 -9.83 -19.32 -10.79
N VAL A 197 -9.79 -17.99 -10.99
CA VAL A 197 -9.48 -17.01 -9.95
C VAL A 197 -10.68 -16.08 -9.72
N PRO A 198 -11.23 -16.04 -8.49
CA PRO A 198 -12.33 -15.14 -8.14
C PRO A 198 -12.01 -13.67 -8.43
N LYS A 199 -13.01 -12.93 -8.90
CA LYS A 199 -12.92 -11.49 -9.19
C LYS A 199 -13.40 -10.68 -7.98
N LEU A 200 -12.87 -9.47 -7.81
CA LEU A 200 -13.51 -8.46 -6.97
C LEU A 200 -14.82 -7.99 -7.63
N PRO A 201 -15.84 -7.62 -6.83
CA PRO A 201 -16.96 -6.89 -7.37
C PRO A 201 -16.48 -5.57 -8.00
N PRO A 202 -17.17 -5.05 -9.02
CA PRO A 202 -16.87 -3.73 -9.58
C PRO A 202 -16.80 -2.65 -8.50
N LEU A 203 -15.88 -1.68 -8.65
CA LEU A 203 -15.68 -0.61 -7.66
C LEU A 203 -16.98 0.16 -7.37
N ARG A 204 -17.85 0.34 -8.36
CA ARG A 204 -19.17 0.97 -8.21
C ARG A 204 -20.11 0.26 -7.23
N ASP A 205 -19.85 -0.99 -6.89
CA ASP A 205 -20.70 -1.80 -6.00
C ASP A 205 -20.13 -1.85 -4.57
N TRP A 206 -18.94 -1.27 -4.34
CA TRP A 206 -18.29 -1.28 -3.03
C TRP A 206 -19.05 -0.41 -2.03
N ARG A 207 -19.24 -0.95 -0.82
CA ARG A 207 -19.90 -0.26 0.29
C ARG A 207 -19.22 -0.61 1.59
N PHE A 208 -18.68 0.40 2.26
CA PHE A 208 -18.15 0.24 3.60
C PHE A 208 -19.25 0.29 4.68
N PRO A 209 -19.02 -0.31 5.86
CA PRO A 209 -20.01 -0.33 6.93
C PRO A 209 -20.22 1.07 7.54
N ARG A 210 -21.47 1.35 7.96
CA ARG A 210 -21.85 2.62 8.60
C ARG A 210 -21.09 2.92 9.90
N SER A 211 -20.55 1.88 10.55
CA SER A 211 -19.72 2.03 11.76
C SER A 211 -18.49 2.92 11.55
N LEU A 212 -17.95 3.01 10.32
CA LEU A 212 -16.80 3.88 10.04
C LEU A 212 -17.05 5.35 10.36
N ILE A 213 -18.30 5.81 10.21
CA ILE A 213 -18.68 7.18 10.56
C ILE A 213 -18.58 7.40 12.05
N TRP A 214 -19.05 6.45 12.86
CA TRP A 214 -18.98 6.56 14.31
C TRP A 214 -17.54 6.56 14.81
N TYR A 215 -16.66 5.72 14.25
CA TYR A 215 -15.23 5.78 14.57
C TYR A 215 -14.61 7.13 14.23
N TYR A 216 -15.00 7.71 13.09
CA TYR A 216 -14.54 9.04 12.67
C TYR A 216 -15.06 10.14 13.59
N LEU A 217 -16.35 10.12 13.96
CA LEU A 217 -16.96 11.10 14.86
C LEU A 217 -16.34 11.04 16.26
N VAL A 218 -16.12 9.85 16.81
CA VAL A 218 -15.41 9.68 18.09
C VAL A 218 -14.00 10.27 17.99
N GLY A 219 -13.28 9.97 16.91
CA GLY A 219 -11.94 10.54 16.69
C GLY A 219 -11.94 12.06 16.59
N LEU A 220 -12.96 12.66 15.96
CA LEU A 220 -13.13 14.12 15.89
C LEU A 220 -13.45 14.74 17.25
N ILE A 221 -14.36 14.14 18.01
CA ILE A 221 -14.70 14.59 19.36
C ILE A 221 -13.45 14.56 20.23
N LEU A 222 -12.71 13.44 20.22
CA LEU A 222 -11.46 13.33 20.97
C LEU A 222 -10.48 14.44 20.58
N GLN A 223 -10.30 14.73 19.30
CA GLN A 223 -9.43 15.84 18.86
C GLN A 223 -9.92 17.20 19.35
N LEU A 224 -11.23 17.49 19.23
CA LEU A 224 -11.79 18.80 19.60
C LEU A 224 -11.66 19.09 21.10
N PHE A 225 -11.94 18.11 21.95
CA PHE A 225 -11.92 18.26 23.41
C PHE A 225 -10.54 18.03 24.03
N SER A 226 -9.55 17.64 23.24
CA SER A 226 -8.22 17.28 23.74
C SER A 226 -7.27 18.41 24.05
N GLY A 227 -7.52 19.62 23.52
CA GLY A 227 -6.59 20.73 23.60
C GLY A 227 -5.17 20.37 23.10
N SER A 228 -4.16 21.03 23.64
CA SER A 228 -2.74 20.80 23.31
C SER A 228 -2.12 19.57 23.99
N SER A 229 -2.87 18.85 24.84
CA SER A 229 -2.32 17.82 25.73
C SER A 229 -2.26 16.41 25.13
N ILE A 230 -3.13 16.08 24.18
CA ILE A 230 -3.20 14.74 23.56
C ILE A 230 -2.18 14.47 22.45
N PRO A 231 -1.72 15.43 21.63
CA PRO A 231 -0.85 15.15 20.48
C PRO A 231 0.39 14.33 20.81
N ASN A 232 0.96 14.40 22.01
CA ASN A 232 2.16 13.65 22.41
C ASN A 232 1.88 12.41 23.27
N THR A 233 0.62 11.99 23.35
CA THR A 233 0.17 10.82 24.13
C THR A 233 -0.01 9.58 23.25
N PHE A 234 -0.20 8.43 23.88
CA PHE A 234 -0.61 7.20 23.19
C PHE A 234 -1.91 7.38 22.40
N ILE A 235 -2.92 8.06 22.99
CA ILE A 235 -4.19 8.36 22.32
C ILE A 235 -3.97 9.26 21.10
N GLY A 236 -3.09 10.26 21.22
CA GLY A 236 -2.71 11.12 20.09
C GLY A 236 -2.11 10.32 18.94
N THR A 237 -1.28 9.32 19.24
CA THR A 237 -0.68 8.44 18.22
C THR A 237 -1.73 7.54 17.55
N ILE A 238 -2.70 7.02 18.30
CA ILE A 238 -3.83 6.29 17.73
C ILE A 238 -4.61 7.18 16.76
N LEU A 239 -4.99 8.39 17.19
CA LEU A 239 -5.74 9.33 16.37
C LEU A 239 -4.98 9.72 15.11
N LEU A 240 -3.67 9.97 15.23
CA LEU A 240 -2.78 10.33 14.13
C LEU A 240 -2.73 9.28 13.01
N ASN A 241 -2.99 8.00 13.32
CA ASN A 241 -3.01 6.92 12.33
C ASN A 241 -4.43 6.53 11.91
N MET A 242 -5.36 6.45 12.87
CA MET A 242 -6.74 6.04 12.65
C MET A 242 -7.49 7.04 11.77
N MET A 243 -7.29 8.35 11.98
CA MET A 243 -8.00 9.38 11.24
C MET A 243 -7.63 9.39 9.76
N PRO A 244 -6.34 9.41 9.36
CA PRO A 244 -5.95 9.24 7.96
C PRO A 244 -6.42 7.91 7.36
N LEU A 245 -6.43 6.81 8.13
CA LEU A 245 -6.92 5.53 7.64
C LEU A 245 -8.43 5.59 7.30
N LEU A 246 -9.24 6.19 8.16
CA LEU A 246 -10.67 6.39 7.89
C LEU A 246 -10.90 7.31 6.70
N GLN A 247 -10.14 8.42 6.60
CA GLN A 247 -10.20 9.31 5.44
C GLN A 247 -9.82 8.61 4.14
N PHE A 248 -8.82 7.71 4.18
CA PHE A 248 -8.45 6.88 3.04
C PHE A 248 -9.57 5.92 2.63
N LEU A 249 -10.26 5.30 3.58
CA LEU A 249 -11.44 4.46 3.29
C LEU A 249 -12.60 5.29 2.70
N PHE A 250 -12.83 6.50 3.20
CA PHE A 250 -13.83 7.42 2.64
C PHE A 250 -13.47 7.88 1.23
N LEU A 251 -12.18 8.06 0.91
CA LEU A 251 -11.72 8.32 -0.45
C LEU A 251 -12.06 7.15 -1.39
N ILE A 252 -11.83 5.90 -0.97
CA ILE A 252 -12.24 4.71 -1.74
C ILE A 252 -13.77 4.68 -1.92
N GLN A 253 -14.52 5.05 -0.88
CA GLN A 253 -15.98 5.16 -0.98
C GLN A 253 -16.42 6.27 -1.95
N SER A 254 -15.77 7.43 -1.94
CA SER A 254 -16.01 8.51 -2.92
C SER A 254 -15.80 7.99 -4.34
N ALA A 255 -14.71 7.26 -4.57
CA ALA A 255 -14.44 6.64 -5.86
C ALA A 255 -15.57 5.67 -6.25
N SER A 256 -15.98 4.79 -5.33
CA SER A 256 -17.12 3.90 -5.55
C SER A 256 -18.40 4.66 -5.93
N LEU A 257 -18.72 5.75 -5.23
CA LEU A 257 -19.88 6.58 -5.53
C LEU A 257 -19.78 7.21 -6.91
N PHE A 258 -18.62 7.76 -7.29
CA PHE A 258 -18.44 8.40 -8.61
C PHE A 258 -18.62 7.39 -9.74
N PHE A 259 -18.06 6.18 -9.61
CA PHE A 259 -18.28 5.11 -10.59
C PHE A 259 -19.74 4.63 -10.61
N PHE A 260 -20.42 4.60 -9.47
CA PHE A 260 -21.86 4.31 -9.40
C PHE A 260 -22.69 5.37 -10.14
N LEU A 261 -22.44 6.65 -9.88
CA LEU A 261 -23.13 7.77 -10.53
C LEU A 261 -22.90 7.76 -12.03
N ALA A 262 -21.66 7.55 -12.46
CA ALA A 262 -21.31 7.47 -13.87
C ALA A 262 -22.03 6.32 -14.57
N TYR A 263 -22.11 5.16 -13.92
CA TYR A 263 -22.84 4.01 -14.47
C TYR A 263 -24.35 4.28 -14.56
N HIS A 264 -24.96 4.77 -13.48
CA HIS A 264 -26.40 5.02 -13.44
C HIS A 264 -26.83 6.13 -14.40
N LYS A 265 -26.04 7.21 -14.50
CA LYS A 265 -26.33 8.35 -15.38
C LYS A 265 -25.75 8.21 -16.79
N LYS A 266 -25.13 7.06 -17.11
CA LYS A 266 -24.48 6.79 -18.41
C LYS A 266 -23.45 7.85 -18.81
N TRP A 267 -22.66 8.32 -17.85
CA TRP A 267 -21.55 9.24 -18.09
C TRP A 267 -20.38 8.55 -18.81
N ASN A 268 -19.55 9.34 -19.48
CA ASN A 268 -18.28 8.86 -20.03
C ASN A 268 -17.41 8.27 -18.90
N PRO A 269 -16.84 7.05 -19.06
CA PRO A 269 -15.96 6.43 -18.06
C PRO A 269 -14.74 7.25 -17.63
N ALA A 270 -14.32 8.25 -18.43
CA ALA A 270 -13.26 9.18 -18.05
C ALA A 270 -13.67 10.11 -16.90
N ILE A 271 -14.96 10.47 -16.80
CA ILE A 271 -15.48 11.40 -15.78
C ILE A 271 -15.26 10.88 -14.36
N PRO A 272 -15.68 9.66 -13.98
CA PRO A 272 -15.42 9.16 -12.62
C PRO A 272 -13.92 9.07 -12.32
N VAL A 273 -13.07 8.73 -13.30
CA VAL A 273 -11.61 8.70 -13.12
C VAL A 273 -11.08 10.10 -12.78
N LEU A 274 -11.48 11.12 -13.54
CA LEU A 274 -11.11 12.51 -13.27
C LEU A 274 -11.61 12.99 -11.90
N LEU A 275 -12.83 12.60 -11.49
CA LEU A 275 -13.35 12.92 -10.16
C LEU A 275 -12.56 12.24 -9.03
N VAL A 276 -12.10 11.00 -9.22
CA VAL A 276 -11.22 10.34 -8.25
C VAL A 276 -9.88 11.07 -8.13
N ILE A 277 -9.27 11.43 -9.27
CA ILE A 277 -8.03 12.21 -9.28
C ILE A 277 -8.24 13.56 -8.60
N ALA A 278 -9.32 14.26 -8.94
CA ALA A 278 -9.65 15.53 -8.31
C ALA A 278 -9.89 15.38 -6.79
N ALA A 279 -10.50 14.27 -6.34
CA ALA A 279 -10.67 14.00 -4.91
C ALA A 279 -9.35 13.82 -4.16
N LEU A 280 -8.25 13.45 -4.82
CA LEU A 280 -6.93 13.43 -4.21
C LEU A 280 -6.44 14.83 -3.82
N PHE A 281 -6.96 15.89 -4.42
CA PHE A 281 -6.51 17.27 -4.17
C PHE A 281 -7.62 18.14 -3.54
N LEU A 282 -8.88 17.86 -3.84
CA LEU A 282 -10.03 18.64 -3.41
C LEU A 282 -10.74 17.97 -2.23
N ALA A 283 -10.58 18.55 -1.03
CA ALA A 283 -11.19 18.06 0.20
C ALA A 283 -12.72 17.85 0.09
N PRO A 284 -13.53 18.73 -0.56
CA PRO A 284 -14.97 18.51 -0.68
C PRO A 284 -15.36 17.20 -1.38
N LEU A 285 -14.58 16.77 -2.38
CA LEU A 285 -14.85 15.52 -3.11
C LEU A 285 -14.53 14.27 -2.27
N ARG A 286 -13.61 14.37 -1.30
CA ARG A 286 -13.33 13.28 -0.35
C ARG A 286 -14.49 13.04 0.61
N ILE A 287 -15.24 14.09 0.96
CA ILE A 287 -16.38 14.02 1.88
C ILE A 287 -17.56 13.28 1.22
N ALA A 288 -17.64 13.23 -0.12
CA ALA A 288 -18.72 12.54 -0.83
C ALA A 288 -18.88 11.07 -0.40
N GLY A 289 -17.78 10.35 -0.16
CA GLY A 289 -17.79 8.97 0.33
C GLY A 289 -18.28 8.85 1.76
N MET A 290 -17.94 9.80 2.63
CA MET A 290 -18.50 9.87 3.98
C MET A 290 -20.04 10.07 3.93
N LEU A 291 -20.51 10.97 3.06
CA LEU A 291 -21.94 11.22 2.86
C LEU A 291 -22.68 10.01 2.28
N ASP A 292 -22.05 9.25 1.38
CA ASP A 292 -22.61 8.02 0.81
C ASP A 292 -22.80 6.90 1.85
N ILE A 293 -21.95 6.85 2.87
CA ILE A 293 -22.12 5.91 3.98
C ILE A 293 -23.18 6.45 4.96
N ALA A 294 -23.19 7.76 5.20
CA ALA A 294 -24.05 8.40 6.19
C ALA A 294 -25.51 8.38 5.75
N PHE A 295 -25.74 8.64 4.47
CA PHE A 295 -27.05 8.75 3.87
C PHE A 295 -27.20 7.71 2.77
N PRO A 296 -28.39 7.11 2.59
CA PRO A 296 -28.65 6.18 1.50
C PRO A 296 -28.78 6.92 0.15
N LEU A 297 -27.69 7.51 -0.34
CA LEU A 297 -27.68 8.35 -1.54
C LEU A 297 -28.00 7.54 -2.80
N ARG A 298 -27.44 6.34 -2.90
CA ARG A 298 -27.62 5.44 -4.06
C ARG A 298 -29.06 4.98 -4.18
N GLU A 299 -29.69 4.62 -3.07
CA GLU A 299 -31.08 4.17 -3.03
C GLU A 299 -32.05 5.26 -3.46
N LYS A 300 -31.79 6.51 -3.03
CA LYS A 300 -32.62 7.66 -3.42
C LYS A 300 -32.56 7.93 -4.93
N LEU A 301 -31.44 7.64 -5.59
CA LEU A 301 -31.26 7.85 -7.02
C LEU A 301 -31.89 6.73 -7.87
N THR A 302 -31.95 5.50 -7.35
CA THR A 302 -32.52 4.34 -8.06
C THR A 302 -34.02 4.16 -7.86
N ARG A 303 -34.65 4.92 -6.95
CA ARG A 303 -36.10 4.85 -6.75
C ARG A 303 -36.82 5.33 -8.02
N PRO A 304 -37.75 4.54 -8.59
CA PRO A 304 -38.61 5.04 -9.65
C PRO A 304 -39.39 6.24 -9.12
N LYS A 305 -39.49 7.28 -9.95
CA LYS A 305 -40.33 8.45 -9.67
C LYS A 305 -41.80 8.05 -9.66
#